data_AF-A0A1G7KEQ7-F1
#
_entry.id   AF-A0A1G7KEQ7-F1
#
_cell.length_a   1.000
_cell.length_b   1.000
_cell.length_c   1.000
_cell.angle_alpha   90.00
_cell.angle_beta   90.00
_cell.angle_gamma   90.00
#
_symmetry.space_group_name_H-M   'P 1'
#
loop_
_entity.id
_entity.type
_entity.pdbx_description
1 polymer ?
#
loop_
_entity_poly.entity_id
_entity_poly.type
_entity_poly.pdbx_seq_one_letter_code
_entity_poly.pdbx_strand_id
1 'polypeptide(L)'
;MTCTEFLAQMTDYFDGQVEPELLSEIQSHLCECHHCEVLVDTTRQTIRVYRNHEVYDLTEDVRERTVQRILAACTGRKSISAEGQR
;
A
#
# COMPACT_ATOMS: atom_id res chain seq x y z
N MET A 1 -16.72 7.37 -6.85
CA MET A 1 -17.38 7.41 -5.52
C MET A 1 -17.32 8.79 -4.89
N THR A 2 -18.28 9.06 -4.02
CA THR A 2 -18.36 10.21 -3.12
C THR A 2 -17.57 9.96 -1.83
N CYS A 3 -17.25 11.02 -1.07
CA CYS A 3 -16.55 10.88 0.22
C CYS A 3 -17.33 10.02 1.22
N THR A 4 -18.67 10.09 1.21
CA THR A 4 -19.53 9.31 2.11
C THR A 4 -19.49 7.82 1.78
N GLU A 5 -19.48 7.48 0.48
CA GLU A 5 -19.33 6.10 0.03
C GLU A 5 -17.94 5.55 0.40
N PHE A 6 -16.88 6.35 0.22
CA PHE A 6 -15.54 5.97 0.66
C PHE A 6 -15.49 5.73 2.18
N LEU A 7 -16.07 6.63 2.99
CA LEU A 7 -16.11 6.49 4.45
C LEU A 7 -16.80 5.20 4.90
N ALA A 8 -17.85 4.78 4.19
CA ALA A 8 -18.54 3.51 4.48
C ALA A 8 -17.65 2.28 4.20
N GLN A 9 -16.71 2.38 3.27
CA GLN A 9 -15.76 1.32 2.89
C GLN A 9 -14.40 1.44 3.60
N MET A 10 -14.22 2.45 4.46
CA MET A 10 -12.91 2.82 5.00
C MET A 10 -12.29 1.71 5.86
N THR A 11 -13.12 1.02 6.66
CA THR A 11 -12.67 -0.12 7.49
C THR A 11 -12.14 -1.25 6.61
N ASP A 12 -12.94 -1.70 5.64
CA ASP A 12 -12.56 -2.79 4.74
C ASP A 12 -11.31 -2.43 3.93
N TYR A 13 -11.19 -1.15 3.52
CA TYR A 13 -9.99 -0.63 2.86
C TYR A 13 -8.73 -0.75 3.74
N PHE A 14 -8.82 -0.40 5.02
CA PHE A 14 -7.68 -0.54 5.95
C PHE A 14 -7.35 -2.00 6.28
N ASP A 15 -8.35 -2.89 6.27
CA ASP A 15 -8.19 -4.32 6.51
C ASP A 15 -7.82 -5.11 5.24
N GLY A 16 -7.73 -4.43 4.09
CA GLY A 16 -7.40 -5.04 2.80
C GLY A 16 -8.49 -6.00 2.28
N GLN A 17 -9.72 -5.86 2.77
CA GLN A 17 -10.89 -6.69 2.42
C GLN A 17 -11.76 -6.00 1.35
N VAL A 18 -11.12 -5.37 0.37
CA VAL A 18 -11.81 -4.66 -0.72
C VAL A 18 -11.57 -5.40 -2.02
N GLU A 19 -12.65 -5.64 -2.77
CA GLU A 19 -12.57 -6.25 -4.09
C GLU A 19 -11.72 -5.39 -5.05
N PRO A 20 -10.98 -6.00 -6.01
CA PRO A 20 -10.03 -5.27 -6.87
C PRO A 20 -10.65 -4.10 -7.64
N GLU A 21 -11.88 -4.25 -8.09
CA GLU A 21 -12.63 -3.24 -8.85
C GLU A 21 -12.91 -2.01 -7.98
N LEU A 22 -13.39 -2.24 -6.75
CA LEU A 22 -13.67 -1.19 -5.78
C LEU A 22 -12.37 -0.53 -5.29
N LEU A 23 -11.28 -1.29 -5.16
CA LEU A 23 -9.97 -0.73 -4.80
C LEU A 23 -9.49 0.28 -5.85
N SER A 24 -9.68 0.01 -7.14
CA SER A 24 -9.35 0.94 -8.21
C SER A 24 -10.18 2.23 -8.12
N GLU A 25 -11.46 2.12 -7.79
CA GLU A 25 -12.33 3.29 -7.61
C GLU A 25 -11.91 4.14 -6.40
N ILE A 26 -11.60 3.50 -5.28
CA ILE A 26 -11.06 4.17 -4.08
C ILE A 26 -9.75 4.89 -4.42
N GLN A 27 -8.82 4.23 -5.14
CA GLN A 27 -7.55 4.85 -5.53
C GLN A 27 -7.78 6.10 -6.39
N SER A 28 -8.69 6.04 -7.37
CA SER A 28 -9.06 7.20 -8.19
C SER A 28 -9.61 8.34 -7.31
N HIS A 29 -10.48 8.01 -6.35
CA HIS A 29 -11.03 9.01 -5.43
C HIS A 29 -9.96 9.67 -4.56
N LEU A 30 -9.01 8.90 -4.02
CA LEU A 30 -7.91 9.44 -3.21
C LEU A 30 -6.97 10.33 -4.02
N CYS A 31 -6.80 10.09 -5.33
CA CYS A 31 -6.02 10.97 -6.20
C CYS A 31 -6.71 12.31 -6.48
N GLU A 32 -8.03 12.34 -6.50
CA GLU A 32 -8.82 13.53 -6.88
C GLU A 32 -9.36 14.30 -5.67
N CYS A 33 -9.42 13.69 -4.49
CA CYS A 33 -10.02 14.25 -3.29
C CYS A 33 -9.01 14.43 -2.15
N HIS A 34 -8.52 15.67 -2.00
CA HIS A 34 -7.60 16.03 -0.91
C HIS A 34 -8.19 15.77 0.49
N HIS A 35 -9.50 15.94 0.68
CA HIS A 35 -10.15 15.64 1.97
C HIS A 35 -9.97 14.18 2.38
N CYS A 36 -10.22 13.24 1.46
CA CYS A 36 -10.11 11.82 1.74
C CYS A 36 -8.66 11.33 1.78
N GLU A 37 -7.75 11.95 1.02
CA GLU A 37 -6.30 11.75 1.16
C GLU A 37 -5.85 12.04 2.60
N VAL A 38 -6.18 13.23 3.12
CA VAL A 38 -5.83 13.63 4.50
C VAL A 38 -6.48 12.71 5.54
N LEU A 39 -7.74 12.30 5.34
CA LEU A 39 -8.40 11.34 6.23
C LEU A 39 -7.70 9.98 6.26
N VAL A 40 -7.27 9.47 5.11
CA VAL A 40 -6.52 8.20 5.05
C VAL A 40 -5.21 8.34 5.78
N ASP A 41 -4.46 9.41 5.55
CA ASP A 41 -3.15 9.59 6.16
C ASP A 41 -3.21 9.80 7.68
N THR A 42 -4.16 10.61 8.16
CA THR A 42 -4.40 10.79 9.60
C THR A 42 -4.85 9.49 10.26
N THR A 43 -5.68 8.69 9.59
CA THR A 43 -6.10 7.38 10.10
C THR A 43 -4.94 6.39 10.13
N ARG A 44 -4.09 6.34 9.10
CA ARG A 44 -2.84 5.55 9.12
C ARG A 44 -1.94 5.96 10.28
N GLN A 45 -1.81 7.26 10.51
CA GLN A 45 -1.00 7.76 11.62
C GLN A 45 -1.60 7.35 12.97
N THR A 46 -2.92 7.42 13.11
CA THR A 46 -3.63 6.94 14.30
C THR A 46 -3.37 5.45 14.52
N ILE A 47 -3.53 4.62 13.50
CA ILE A 47 -3.23 3.19 13.55
C ILE A 47 -1.77 2.95 13.97
N ARG A 48 -0.81 3.70 13.41
CA ARG A 48 0.61 3.60 13.79
C ARG A 48 0.84 3.94 15.27
N VAL A 49 0.26 5.04 15.76
CA VAL A 49 0.37 5.45 17.17
C VAL A 49 -0.19 4.36 18.09
N TYR A 50 -1.36 3.80 17.76
CA TYR A 50 -1.97 2.71 18.55
C TYR A 50 -1.18 1.40 18.46
N ARG A 51 -0.59 1.09 17.31
CA ARG A 51 0.22 -0.13 17.11
C ARG A 51 1.65 -0.01 17.64
N ASN A 52 2.13 1.19 17.95
CA ASN A 52 3.48 1.46 18.46
C ASN A 52 3.72 1.04 19.93
N HIS A 53 2.96 0.07 20.46
CA HIS A 53 3.22 -0.54 21.76
C HIS A 53 4.04 -1.85 21.73
N GLU A 54 4.67 -2.20 20.60
CA GLU A 54 5.87 -3.06 20.55
C GLU A 54 6.45 -3.08 19.13
N VAL A 55 7.56 -2.37 18.91
CA VAL A 55 8.38 -2.57 17.71
C VAL A 55 9.07 -3.91 17.88
N TYR A 56 8.57 -4.95 17.21
CA TYR A 56 9.28 -6.22 17.11
C TYR A 56 10.44 -6.02 16.14
N ASP A 57 11.67 -6.06 16.64
CA ASP A 57 12.85 -6.10 15.79
C ASP A 57 12.78 -7.36 14.92
N LEU A 58 12.80 -7.17 13.60
CA LEU A 58 13.01 -8.26 12.66
C LEU A 58 14.39 -8.87 12.96
N THR A 59 14.43 -10.18 13.18
CA THR A 59 15.69 -10.90 13.31
C THR A 59 16.54 -10.69 12.06
N GLU A 60 17.86 -10.66 12.23
CA GLU A 60 18.79 -10.36 11.14
C GLU A 60 18.62 -11.31 9.96
N ASP A 61 18.38 -12.60 10.21
CA ASP A 61 18.11 -13.61 9.17
C ASP A 61 16.90 -13.24 8.29
N VAL A 62 15.80 -12.81 8.90
CA VAL A 62 14.57 -12.46 8.17
C VAL A 62 14.80 -11.19 7.35
N ARG A 63 15.52 -10.22 7.91
CA ARG A 63 15.88 -8.98 7.22
C ARG A 63 16.75 -9.27 6.00
N GLU A 64 17.84 -10.00 6.18
CA GLU A 64 18.79 -10.34 5.12
C GLU A 64 18.10 -11.11 3.99
N ARG A 65 17.35 -12.18 4.32
CA ARG A 65 16.63 -12.96 3.32
C ARG A 65 15.60 -12.15 2.54
N THR A 66 14.91 -11.22 3.20
CA THR A 66 13.93 -10.34 2.55
C THR A 66 14.63 -9.38 1.57
N VAL A 67 15.71 -8.73 2.02
CA VAL A 67 16.52 -7.83 1.17
C VAL A 67 17.07 -8.58 -0.05
N GLN A 68 17.64 -9.77 0.15
CA GLN A 68 18.17 -10.59 -0.94
C GLN A 68 17.10 -10.95 -1.98
N ARG A 69 15.90 -11.33 -1.54
CA ARG A 69 14.78 -11.64 -2.45
C ARG A 69 14.32 -10.42 -3.23
N ILE A 70 14.24 -9.25 -2.59
CA ILE A 70 13.86 -7.99 -3.26
C ILE A 70 14.90 -7.63 -4.32
N LEU A 71 16.19 -7.68 -3.96
CA LEU A 71 17.28 -7.38 -4.89
C LEU A 71 17.26 -8.35 -6.09
N ALA A 72 17.12 -9.66 -5.85
CA ALA A 72 17.04 -10.66 -6.90
C ALA A 72 15.85 -10.42 -7.86
N ALA A 73 14.67 -10.07 -7.34
CA ALA A 73 13.48 -9.75 -8.14
C ALA A 73 13.64 -8.44 -8.95
N CYS A 74 14.37 -7.47 -8.42
CA CYS A 74 14.69 -6.23 -9.13
C CYS A 74 15.75 -6.44 -10.22
N THR A 75 16.74 -7.32 -9.99
CA THR A 75 17.76 -7.64 -11.00
C THR A 75 17.22 -8.55 -12.10
N GLY A 76 16.29 -9.46 -11.79
CA GLY A 76 15.66 -10.36 -12.78
C GLY A 76 14.69 -9.68 -13.75
N ARG A 77 14.24 -8.46 -13.46
CA ARG A 77 13.37 -7.66 -14.35
C ARG A 77 14.11 -6.84 -15.40
N LYS A 78 15.45 -6.92 -15.47
CA LYS A 78 16.25 -6.16 -16.45
C LYS A 78 16.13 -6.63 -17.91
N SER A 79 15.42 -7.72 -18.22
CA SER A 79 15.34 -8.27 -19.59
C SER A 79 14.03 -8.02 -20.36
N ILE A 80 13.05 -7.25 -19.84
CA ILE A 80 11.75 -7.03 -20.54
C ILE A 80 11.62 -5.60 -21.15
N SER A 81 12.69 -4.79 -21.17
CA SER A 81 12.63 -3.41 -21.75
C SER A 81 13.71 -3.08 -22.79
N ALA A 82 14.32 -4.09 -23.44
CA ALA A 82 15.35 -3.84 -24.46
C ALA A 82 15.08 -4.44 -25.86
N GLU A 83 13.89 -5.00 -26.13
CA GLU A 83 13.57 -5.52 -27.47
C GLU A 83 12.27 -4.89 -27.99
N GLY A 84 12.40 -3.76 -28.70
CA GLY A 84 11.28 -3.09 -29.36
C GLY A 84 11.54 -1.63 -29.71
N GLN A 85 12.48 -1.35 -30.62
CA GLN A 85 12.35 -0.29 -31.63
C GLN A 85 13.50 -0.35 -32.67
N ARG A 86 13.34 -1.17 -33.72
CA ARG A 86 13.64 -0.88 -35.14
C ARG A 86 13.36 -2.10 -36.01
#